data_AF-A0A8F5GXX5-F1
#
_entry.id   AF-A0A8F5GXX5-F1
#
_cell.length_a   1.000
_cell.length_b   1.000
_cell.length_c   1.000
_cell.angle_alpha   90.00
_cell.angle_beta   90.00
_cell.angle_gamma   90.00
#
_symmetry.space_group_name_H-M   'P 1'
#
loop_
_entity.id
_entity.type
_entity.pdbx_description
1 polymer ?
#
loop_
_entity_poly.entity_id
_entity_poly.type
_entity_poly.pdbx_seq_one_letter_code
_entity_poly.pdbx_strand_id
1 'polypeptide(L)'
;MNLASYYKLEPLKINDVVLLYTLRRTKEAEIIDGIRDLESIMPDEANDVVIIEGSNEKYINGRFNLDFQFSRPLNVISIGVPQVANGDQVQITRIDVNMSDVIGGVLIKRDLPFIVFFTHDGTKIISMSDINPPIPEKKDSVKRARKKKKRSKKRAKKSNSKSKSKSKSSGKS
;
A
#
# COMPACT_ATOMS: atom_id res chain seq x y z
N MET A 1 29.22 2.27 -1.17
CA MET A 1 28.95 3.35 -2.13
C MET A 1 27.71 2.94 -2.90
N ASN A 2 26.64 3.71 -2.76
CA ASN A 2 25.36 3.38 -3.36
C ASN A 2 25.15 4.24 -4.61
N LEU A 3 24.44 3.72 -5.59
CA LEU A 3 24.16 4.42 -6.83
C LEU A 3 22.67 4.76 -6.90
N ALA A 4 22.35 6.05 -7.03
CA ALA A 4 21.01 6.50 -7.37
C ALA A 4 20.91 6.75 -8.87
N SER A 5 19.96 6.06 -9.50
CA SER A 5 19.58 6.26 -10.89
C SER A 5 18.20 6.88 -10.95
N TYR A 6 18.08 8.03 -11.61
CA TYR A 6 16.84 8.76 -11.78
C TYR A 6 16.24 8.43 -13.14
N TYR A 7 14.92 8.28 -13.16
CA TYR A 7 14.16 7.90 -14.34
C TYR A 7 12.93 8.78 -14.50
N LYS A 8 12.55 8.96 -15.77
CA LYS A 8 11.25 9.49 -16.17
C LYS A 8 10.35 8.36 -16.62
N LEU A 9 9.08 8.42 -16.24
CA LEU A 9 8.07 7.45 -16.67
C LEU A 9 7.50 7.89 -18.01
N GLU A 10 7.62 7.03 -19.03
CA GLU A 10 7.01 7.25 -20.33
C GLU A 10 5.87 6.24 -20.54
N PRO A 11 4.63 6.69 -20.80
CA PRO A 11 3.50 5.79 -20.98
C PRO A 11 3.58 5.10 -22.35
N LEU A 12 3.55 3.78 -22.35
CA LEU A 12 3.51 2.92 -23.52
C LEU A 12 2.14 2.25 -23.62
N LYS A 13 1.31 2.74 -24.55
CA LYS A 13 -0.02 2.19 -24.80
C LYS A 13 0.09 0.89 -25.60
N ILE A 14 -0.17 -0.24 -24.96
CA ILE A 14 -0.15 -1.56 -25.59
C ILE A 14 -1.50 -1.89 -26.23
N ASN A 15 -2.59 -1.63 -25.51
CA ASN A 15 -3.94 -1.72 -26.03
C ASN A 15 -4.84 -0.72 -25.29
N ASP A 16 -6.16 -0.78 -25.49
CA ASP A 16 -7.10 0.11 -24.81
C ASP A 16 -7.30 -0.23 -23.31
N VAL A 17 -6.80 -1.39 -22.87
CA VAL A 17 -7.00 -1.92 -21.52
C VAL A 17 -5.78 -1.75 -20.62
N VAL A 18 -4.57 -1.88 -21.16
CA VAL A 18 -3.31 -1.96 -20.44
C VAL A 18 -2.36 -0.88 -20.95
N LEU A 19 -1.89 -0.06 -20.02
CA LEU A 19 -0.87 0.96 -20.25
C LEU A 19 0.36 0.60 -19.43
N LEU A 20 1.49 0.37 -20.12
CA LEU A 20 2.77 0.16 -19.45
C LEU A 20 3.48 1.47 -19.24
N TYR A 21 4.38 1.52 -18.27
CA TYR A 21 5.26 2.67 -18.08
C TYR A 21 6.71 2.23 -18.18
N THR A 22 7.38 2.70 -19.23
CA THR A 22 8.80 2.49 -19.45
C THR A 22 9.61 3.45 -18.57
N LEU A 23 10.79 3.00 -18.14
CA LEU A 23 11.72 3.80 -17.34
C LEU A 23 12.85 4.31 -18.22
N ARG A 24 12.83 5.61 -18.51
CA ARG A 24 13.90 6.26 -19.25
C ARG A 24 14.89 6.90 -18.29
N ARG A 25 16.13 6.41 -18.28
CA ARG A 25 17.19 6.93 -17.39
C ARG A 25 17.53 8.37 -17.79
N THR A 26 17.56 9.27 -16.82
CA THR A 26 17.85 10.69 -17.03
C THR A 26 19.18 11.10 -16.39
N LYS A 27 19.47 10.56 -15.21
CA LYS A 27 20.62 10.96 -14.40
C LYS A 27 21.11 9.83 -13.51
N GLU A 28 22.39 9.87 -13.19
CA GLU A 28 23.03 9.04 -12.18
C GLU A 28 23.69 9.93 -11.14
N ALA A 29 23.66 9.49 -9.88
CA ALA A 29 24.35 10.15 -8.78
C ALA A 29 24.86 9.11 -7.78
N GLU A 30 26.09 9.29 -7.33
CA GLU A 30 26.65 8.51 -6.23
C GLU A 30 26.12 9.03 -4.90
N ILE A 31 25.65 8.11 -4.04
CA ILE A 31 25.24 8.40 -2.68
C ILE A 31 26.33 7.90 -1.73
N ILE A 32 26.84 8.83 -0.92
CA ILE A 32 27.79 8.53 0.15
C ILE A 32 27.02 7.94 1.34
N ASP A 33 27.41 6.75 1.75
CA ASP A 33 26.83 6.00 2.87
C ASP A 33 26.85 6.82 4.18
N GLY A 34 25.75 6.80 4.93
CA GLY A 34 25.66 7.38 6.28
C GLY A 34 25.16 8.83 6.38
N ILE A 35 24.93 9.51 5.25
CA ILE A 35 24.41 10.90 5.26
C ILE A 35 22.87 10.96 5.24
N ARG A 36 22.21 9.97 4.61
CA ARG A 36 20.75 9.91 4.48
C ARG A 36 20.27 8.47 4.53
N ASP A 37 19.06 8.29 5.05
CA ASP A 37 18.32 7.04 4.94
C ASP A 37 17.96 6.79 3.46
N LEU A 38 18.29 5.61 2.92
CA LEU A 38 18.12 5.31 1.49
C LEU A 38 16.64 5.29 1.08
N GLU A 39 15.75 4.88 2.00
CA GLU A 39 14.31 4.91 1.78
C GLU A 39 13.76 6.35 1.65
N SER A 40 14.44 7.32 2.26
CA SER A 40 13.98 8.72 2.28
C SER A 40 14.31 9.50 1.00
N ILE A 41 15.12 8.94 0.12
CA ILE A 41 15.57 9.62 -1.11
C ILE A 41 14.43 9.57 -2.13
N MET A 42 13.87 10.75 -2.41
CA MET A 42 12.79 10.95 -3.38
C MET A 42 13.34 11.53 -4.68
N PRO A 43 12.67 11.31 -5.83
CA PRO A 43 13.07 11.92 -7.09
C PRO A 43 12.89 13.44 -7.07
N ASP A 44 13.76 14.14 -7.80
CA ASP A 44 13.66 15.58 -8.08
C ASP A 44 12.40 15.89 -8.90
N GLU A 45 11.94 17.15 -8.95
CA GLU A 45 10.73 17.54 -9.71
C GLU A 45 10.77 17.21 -11.21
N ALA A 46 11.97 17.07 -11.79
CA ALA A 46 12.15 16.71 -13.19
C ALA A 46 12.06 15.19 -13.47
N ASN A 47 12.04 14.37 -12.42
CA ASN A 47 12.07 12.92 -12.49
C ASN A 47 10.89 12.32 -11.74
N ASP A 48 10.41 11.16 -12.20
CA ASP A 48 9.25 10.51 -11.60
C ASP A 48 9.65 9.42 -10.62
N VAL A 49 10.83 8.81 -10.85
CA VAL A 49 11.30 7.62 -10.15
C VAL A 49 12.79 7.74 -9.87
N VAL A 50 13.22 7.26 -8.70
CA VAL A 50 14.60 7.02 -8.35
C VAL A 50 14.77 5.57 -7.91
N ILE A 51 15.77 4.91 -8.48
CA ILE A 51 16.16 3.55 -8.10
C ILE A 51 17.53 3.64 -7.45
N ILE A 52 17.61 3.16 -6.22
CA ILE A 52 18.83 3.22 -5.42
C ILE A 52 19.34 1.79 -5.28
N GLU A 53 20.55 1.57 -5.76
CA GLU A 53 21.24 0.29 -5.68
C GLU A 53 22.32 0.40 -4.61
N GLY A 54 22.06 -0.24 -3.47
CA GLY A 54 23.02 -0.40 -2.39
C GLY A 54 23.74 -1.74 -2.48
N SER A 55 24.62 -2.01 -1.50
CA SER A 55 25.45 -3.23 -1.51
C SER A 55 24.65 -4.53 -1.47
N ASN A 56 23.49 -4.54 -0.79
CA ASN A 56 22.60 -5.71 -0.66
C ASN A 56 21.11 -5.39 -0.86
N GLU A 57 20.75 -4.13 -1.04
CA GLU A 57 19.37 -3.66 -1.03
C GLU A 57 19.11 -2.78 -2.25
N LYS A 58 17.88 -2.85 -2.75
CA LYS A 58 17.42 -2.04 -3.89
C LYS A 58 16.11 -1.38 -3.54
N TYR A 59 16.11 -0.06 -3.57
CA TYR A 59 14.95 0.76 -3.26
C TYR A 59 14.41 1.40 -4.53
N ILE A 60 13.09 1.43 -4.68
CA ILE A 60 12.42 2.13 -5.78
C ILE A 60 11.44 3.11 -5.16
N ASN A 61 11.79 4.39 -5.25
CA ASN A 61 10.99 5.49 -4.73
C ASN A 61 10.50 6.35 -5.89
N GLY A 62 9.29 6.89 -5.78
CA GLY A 62 8.75 7.69 -6.87
C GLY A 62 7.31 8.12 -6.66
N ARG A 63 6.87 9.02 -7.54
CA ARG A 63 5.47 9.47 -7.61
C ARG A 63 4.76 8.62 -8.66
N PHE A 64 4.26 7.47 -8.22
CA PHE A 64 3.57 6.53 -9.11
C PHE A 64 2.08 6.83 -9.15
N ASN A 65 1.55 7.08 -10.35
CA ASN A 65 0.11 7.04 -10.60
C ASN A 65 -0.21 5.77 -11.41
N LEU A 66 0.08 4.62 -10.80
CA LEU A 66 0.04 3.28 -11.39
C LEU A 66 -0.81 2.37 -10.51
N ASP A 67 -1.46 1.37 -11.10
CA ASP A 67 -2.19 0.35 -10.34
C ASP A 67 -1.22 -0.66 -9.72
N PHE A 68 -0.14 -0.98 -10.44
CA PHE A 68 0.88 -1.89 -9.94
C PHE A 68 2.29 -1.41 -10.29
N GLN A 69 3.16 -1.40 -9.29
CA GLN A 69 4.57 -1.11 -9.43
C GLN A 69 5.37 -2.39 -9.24
N PHE A 70 6.31 -2.67 -10.15
CA PHE A 70 7.21 -3.80 -9.99
C PHE A 70 8.29 -3.49 -8.96
N SER A 71 8.64 -4.49 -8.14
CA SER A 71 9.74 -4.37 -7.18
C SER A 71 11.12 -4.20 -7.83
N ARG A 72 11.23 -4.57 -9.12
CA ARG A 72 12.40 -4.36 -9.97
C ARG A 72 11.93 -4.05 -11.38
N PRO A 73 12.61 -3.16 -12.12
CA PRO A 73 12.33 -2.95 -13.54
C PRO A 73 12.41 -4.28 -14.30
N LEU A 74 11.45 -4.51 -15.20
CA LEU A 74 11.35 -5.77 -15.95
C LEU A 74 11.53 -5.54 -17.44
N ASN A 75 12.27 -6.45 -18.09
CA ASN A 75 12.32 -6.53 -19.56
C ASN A 75 11.16 -7.41 -20.04
N VAL A 76 10.08 -6.77 -20.46
CA VAL A 76 8.84 -7.43 -20.91
C VAL A 76 8.94 -7.74 -22.40
N ILE A 77 8.80 -9.00 -22.76
CA ILE A 77 8.80 -9.49 -24.14
C ILE A 77 7.37 -9.45 -24.70
N SER A 78 6.40 -9.88 -23.90
CA SER A 78 4.99 -9.89 -24.29
C SER A 78 4.07 -9.91 -23.08
N ILE A 79 2.81 -9.53 -23.30
CA ILE A 79 1.77 -9.49 -22.29
C ILE A 79 0.63 -10.40 -22.73
N GLY A 80 0.16 -11.25 -21.82
CA GLY A 80 -1.08 -12.00 -21.96
C GLY A 80 -2.22 -11.26 -21.27
N VAL A 81 -3.21 -10.84 -22.06
CA VAL A 81 -4.44 -10.21 -21.56
C VAL A 81 -5.57 -11.24 -21.66
N PRO A 82 -6.25 -11.59 -20.55
CA PRO A 82 -7.35 -12.54 -20.60
C PRO A 82 -8.55 -11.93 -21.35
N GLN A 83 -9.10 -12.73 -22.26
CA GLN A 83 -10.40 -12.53 -22.88
C GLN A 83 -11.28 -13.72 -22.47
N VAL A 84 -12.45 -13.43 -21.91
CA VAL A 84 -13.37 -14.48 -21.47
C VAL A 84 -13.98 -15.14 -22.71
N ALA A 85 -13.75 -16.44 -22.87
CA ALA A 85 -14.31 -17.25 -23.94
C ALA A 85 -15.07 -18.43 -23.30
N ASN A 86 -16.32 -18.17 -22.91
CA ASN A 86 -17.23 -19.09 -22.22
C ASN A 86 -16.81 -19.47 -20.79
N GLY A 87 -17.79 -19.72 -19.92
CA GLY A 87 -17.66 -19.70 -18.44
C GLY A 87 -16.59 -20.61 -17.81
N ASP A 88 -16.04 -21.58 -18.55
CA ASP A 88 -15.02 -22.51 -18.06
C ASP A 88 -13.64 -22.34 -18.72
N GLN A 89 -13.51 -21.51 -19.77
CA GLN A 89 -12.25 -21.34 -20.50
C GLN A 89 -11.86 -19.85 -20.59
N VAL A 90 -10.63 -19.55 -20.18
CA VAL A 90 -10.04 -18.21 -20.35
C VAL A 90 -9.10 -18.25 -21.52
N GLN A 91 -9.43 -17.52 -22.58
CA GLN A 91 -8.52 -17.32 -23.70
C GLN A 91 -7.55 -16.19 -23.33
N ILE A 92 -6.25 -16.37 -23.58
CA ILE A 92 -5.27 -15.33 -23.32
C ILE A 92 -4.78 -14.79 -24.66
N THR A 93 -5.06 -13.52 -24.92
CA THR A 93 -4.50 -12.82 -26.08
C THR A 93 -3.09 -12.36 -25.74
N ARG A 94 -2.11 -12.87 -26.46
CA ARG A 94 -0.71 -12.46 -26.35
C ARG A 94 -0.46 -11.23 -27.23
N ILE A 95 0.17 -10.21 -26.64
CA ILE A 95 0.56 -8.98 -27.32
C ILE A 95 2.06 -8.80 -27.11
N ASP A 96 2.83 -8.80 -28.18
CA ASP A 96 4.27 -8.65 -28.09
C ASP A 96 4.67 -7.19 -27.84
N VAL A 97 5.63 -7.01 -26.93
CA VAL A 97 6.19 -5.72 -26.54
C VAL A 97 7.63 -5.72 -27.03
N ASN A 98 7.82 -5.44 -28.31
CA ASN A 98 9.15 -5.39 -28.94
C ASN A 98 9.85 -4.07 -28.61
N MET A 99 10.26 -3.89 -27.36
CA MET A 99 10.97 -2.71 -26.89
C MET A 99 12.20 -3.13 -26.08
N SER A 100 13.31 -2.41 -26.26
CA SER A 100 14.51 -2.58 -25.44
C SER A 100 14.41 -1.94 -24.05
N ASP A 101 13.34 -1.18 -23.81
CA ASP A 101 13.16 -0.42 -22.58
C ASP A 101 12.61 -1.27 -21.44
N VAL A 102 13.11 -1.01 -20.25
CA VAL A 102 12.64 -1.62 -19.00
C VAL A 102 11.30 -1.03 -18.55
N ILE A 103 10.42 -1.88 -18.06
CA ILE A 103 9.09 -1.50 -17.55
C ILE A 103 9.14 -1.35 -16.03
N GLY A 104 8.70 -0.20 -15.51
CA GLY A 104 8.63 0.09 -14.08
C GLY A 104 7.30 -0.25 -13.43
N GLY A 105 6.21 -0.26 -14.20
CA GLY A 105 4.89 -0.63 -13.70
C GLY A 105 3.81 -0.59 -14.77
N VAL A 106 2.57 -0.81 -14.33
CA VAL A 106 1.40 -0.96 -15.20
C VAL A 106 0.19 -0.23 -14.61
N LEU A 107 -0.62 0.33 -15.51
CA LEU A 107 -1.95 0.86 -15.25
C LEU A 107 -2.96 0.08 -16.08
N ILE A 108 -4.05 -0.32 -15.44
CA ILE A 108 -5.07 -1.21 -15.98
C ILE A 108 -6.39 -0.44 -16.00
N LYS A 109 -6.85 -0.11 -17.20
CA LYS A 109 -8.04 0.73 -17.42
C LYS A 109 -9.36 -0.03 -17.33
N ARG A 110 -9.32 -1.36 -17.37
CA ARG A 110 -10.52 -2.23 -17.35
C ARG A 110 -10.32 -3.34 -16.32
N ASP A 111 -11.41 -3.69 -15.65
CA ASP A 111 -11.43 -4.82 -14.73
C ASP A 111 -11.16 -6.14 -15.50
N LEU A 112 -10.06 -6.80 -15.18
CA LEU A 112 -9.62 -8.09 -15.72
C LEU A 112 -9.32 -9.01 -14.54
N PRO A 113 -9.47 -10.34 -14.60
CA PRO A 113 -9.14 -11.18 -13.44
C PRO A 113 -7.64 -11.20 -13.11
N PHE A 114 -6.78 -11.20 -14.14
CA PHE A 114 -5.32 -11.19 -14.01
C PHE A 114 -4.66 -10.69 -15.31
N ILE A 115 -3.37 -10.41 -15.27
CA ILE A 115 -2.53 -10.13 -16.45
C ILE A 115 -1.26 -10.97 -16.35
N VAL A 116 -0.81 -11.50 -17.49
CA VAL A 116 0.41 -12.30 -17.60
C VAL A 116 1.49 -11.49 -18.27
N PHE A 117 2.68 -11.44 -17.69
CA PHE A 117 3.87 -10.80 -18.24
C PHE A 117 4.91 -11.86 -18.55
N PHE A 118 5.28 -11.96 -19.82
CA PHE A 118 6.39 -12.81 -20.25
C PHE A 118 7.64 -11.95 -20.31
N THR A 119 8.60 -12.24 -19.43
CA THR A 119 9.86 -11.50 -19.31
C THR A 119 11.04 -12.42 -19.57
N HIS A 120 12.23 -11.87 -19.74
CA HIS A 120 13.46 -12.66 -19.86
C HIS A 120 13.75 -13.50 -18.60
N ASP A 121 13.33 -13.02 -17.43
CA ASP A 121 13.55 -13.68 -16.14
C ASP A 121 12.44 -14.69 -15.79
N GLY A 122 11.48 -14.90 -16.71
CA GLY A 122 10.37 -15.82 -16.56
C GLY A 122 9.00 -15.15 -16.67
N THR A 123 7.96 -15.90 -16.33
CA THR A 123 6.57 -15.44 -16.41
C THR A 123 6.10 -14.90 -15.06
N LYS A 124 5.56 -13.68 -15.04
CA LYS A 124 4.92 -13.09 -13.87
C LYS A 124 3.43 -12.95 -14.12
N ILE A 125 2.61 -13.25 -13.12
CA ILE A 125 1.16 -13.10 -13.18
C ILE A 125 0.78 -12.09 -12.11
N ILE A 126 -0.01 -11.09 -12.49
CA ILE A 126 -0.55 -10.08 -11.57
C ILE A 126 -2.05 -10.31 -11.51
N SER A 127 -2.58 -10.67 -10.36
CA SER A 127 -4.03 -10.74 -10.15
C SER A 127 -4.54 -9.38 -9.69
N MET A 128 -5.82 -9.06 -9.96
CA MET A 128 -6.37 -7.80 -9.42
C MET A 128 -6.47 -7.80 -7.91
N SER A 129 -6.53 -8.97 -7.28
CA SER A 129 -6.46 -9.10 -5.82
C SER A 129 -5.11 -8.61 -5.26
N ASP A 130 -4.03 -8.68 -6.04
CA ASP A 130 -2.72 -8.17 -5.64
C ASP A 130 -2.64 -6.64 -5.74
N ILE A 131 -3.39 -6.06 -6.68
CA ILE A 131 -3.48 -4.62 -6.91
C ILE A 131 -4.43 -3.97 -5.89
N ASN A 132 -5.61 -4.57 -5.75
CA ASN A 132 -6.67 -4.13 -4.86
C ASN A 132 -6.92 -5.26 -3.83
N PRO A 133 -6.12 -5.31 -2.75
CA PRO A 133 -6.31 -6.33 -1.73
C PRO A 133 -7.72 -6.22 -1.16
N PRO A 134 -8.43 -7.35 -0.98
CA PRO A 134 -9.78 -7.31 -0.45
C PRO A 134 -9.75 -6.67 0.94
N ILE A 135 -10.59 -5.65 1.13
CA ILE A 135 -10.75 -5.02 2.44
C ILE A 135 -11.25 -6.13 3.38
N PRO A 136 -10.52 -6.46 4.45
CA PRO A 136 -10.95 -7.51 5.35
C PRO A 136 -12.32 -7.12 5.91
N GLU A 137 -13.31 -7.97 5.68
CA GLU A 137 -14.61 -7.82 6.32
C GLU A 137 -14.35 -7.75 7.82
N LYS A 138 -14.63 -6.58 8.42
CA LYS A 138 -14.66 -6.46 9.86
C LYS A 138 -15.69 -7.47 10.31
N LYS A 139 -15.24 -8.61 10.84
CA LYS A 139 -16.10 -9.50 11.62
C LYS A 139 -16.72 -8.57 12.65
N ASP A 140 -18.01 -8.27 12.50
CA ASP A 140 -18.75 -7.57 13.53
C ASP A 140 -18.60 -8.43 14.78
N SER A 141 -17.66 -8.03 15.64
CA SER A 141 -17.58 -8.60 16.96
C SER A 141 -18.92 -8.21 17.56
N VAL A 142 -19.86 -9.15 17.58
CA VAL A 142 -21.07 -9.04 18.37
C VAL A 142 -20.55 -8.89 19.80
N LYS A 143 -20.34 -7.64 20.21
CA LYS A 143 -20.11 -7.27 21.59
C LYS A 143 -21.40 -7.65 22.28
N ARG A 144 -21.48 -8.89 22.77
CA ARG A 144 -22.40 -9.27 23.83
C ARG A 144 -22.06 -8.35 24.98
N ALA A 145 -22.73 -7.20 25.02
CA ALA A 145 -22.71 -6.30 26.15
C ALA A 145 -23.29 -7.08 27.32
N ARG A 146 -22.43 -7.73 28.10
CA ARG A 146 -22.77 -8.19 29.45
C ARG A 146 -23.09 -6.92 30.23
N LYS A 147 -24.38 -6.53 30.24
CA LYS A 147 -24.92 -5.55 31.19
C LYS A 147 -24.52 -6.01 32.59
N LYS A 148 -23.43 -5.47 33.15
CA LYS A 148 -23.15 -5.57 34.58
C LYS A 148 -24.33 -4.93 35.30
N LYS A 149 -25.22 -5.74 35.88
CA LYS A 149 -26.25 -5.28 36.82
C LYS A 149 -25.54 -4.50 37.93
N LYS A 150 -25.66 -3.17 37.95
CA LYS A 150 -25.30 -2.33 39.11
C LYS A 150 -26.16 -2.84 40.28
N ARG A 151 -25.55 -3.47 41.28
CA ARG A 151 -26.20 -3.72 42.57
C ARG A 151 -26.58 -2.37 43.17
N SER A 152 -27.89 -2.05 43.15
CA SER A 152 -28.45 -0.95 43.91
C SER A 152 -28.17 -1.20 45.40
N LYS A 153 -27.33 -0.36 46.02
CA LYS A 153 -27.17 -0.34 47.49
C LYS A 153 -28.49 0.20 48.08
N LYS A 154 -29.36 -0.71 48.54
CA LYS A 154 -30.50 -0.41 49.42
C LYS A 154 -29.96 0.32 50.67
N ARG A 155 -30.12 1.64 50.75
CA ARG A 155 -29.86 2.40 51.98
C ARG A 155 -31.05 2.20 52.92
N ALA A 156 -30.81 1.60 54.07
CA ALA A 156 -31.81 1.49 55.13
C ALA A 156 -32.13 2.89 55.68
N LYS A 157 -33.42 3.22 55.78
CA LYS A 157 -33.92 4.39 56.50
C LYS A 157 -33.57 4.20 57.99
N LYS A 158 -32.62 4.95 58.53
CA LYS A 158 -32.50 5.10 59.99
C LYS A 158 -33.48 6.17 60.45
N SER A 159 -34.49 5.72 61.18
CA SER A 159 -35.48 6.51 61.88
C SER A 159 -34.88 7.21 63.11
N ASN A 160 -35.49 8.35 63.43
CA ASN A 160 -35.38 9.21 64.61
C ASN A 160 -34.69 8.66 65.89
N SER A 161 -33.84 9.48 66.51
CA SER A 161 -34.02 9.83 67.92
C SER A 161 -33.26 11.12 68.33
N LYS A 162 -33.94 11.89 69.17
CA LYS A 162 -33.64 13.18 69.80
C LYS A 162 -32.26 13.27 70.49
N SER A 163 -31.61 14.44 70.47
CA SER A 163 -31.61 15.42 71.59
C SER A 163 -30.49 16.48 71.36
N LYS A 164 -30.79 17.79 71.43
CA LYS A 164 -30.36 18.77 72.47
C LYS A 164 -28.86 18.65 72.83
N SER A 165 -28.03 19.69 72.89
CA SER A 165 -28.22 21.13 73.05
C SER A 165 -26.85 21.81 73.22
N LYS A 166 -26.80 23.14 72.99
CA LYS A 166 -25.95 24.15 73.67
C LYS A 166 -24.41 24.02 73.49
N SER A 167 -23.79 24.81 72.62
CA SER A 167 -23.38 26.23 72.76
C SER A 167 -22.08 26.46 73.53
N LYS A 168 -21.29 27.41 72.99
CA LYS A 168 -20.10 28.10 73.56
C LYS A 168 -18.81 27.29 73.58
N SER A 169 -17.62 27.84 73.42
CA SER A 169 -17.03 29.09 72.90
C SER A 169 -15.55 28.99 73.29
N SER A 170 -14.67 29.80 72.68
CA SER A 170 -13.25 30.01 73.03
C SER A 170 -12.35 28.79 72.81
N GLY A 171 -11.14 28.90 72.27
CA GLY A 171 -10.28 30.05 72.06
C GLY A 171 -8.85 29.55 72.24
N LYS A 172 -7.98 29.88 71.28
CA LYS A 172 -6.51 29.97 71.32
C LYS A 172 -5.70 28.94 72.13
N SER A 173 -4.71 28.35 71.48
CA SER A 173 -3.32 28.82 71.54
C SER A 173 -2.59 28.39 70.27
#